data_AF-A0AAW9ZJ70-F1
#
_entry.id   AF-A0AAW9ZJ70-F1
#
_cell.length_a   1.000
_cell.length_b   1.000
_cell.length_c   1.000
_cell.angle_alpha   90.00
_cell.angle_beta   90.00
_cell.angle_gamma   90.00
#
_symmetry.space_group_name_H-M   'P 1'
#
loop_
_entity.id
_entity.type
_entity.pdbx_description
1 polymer ?
#
loop_
_entity_poly.entity_id
_entity_poly.type
_entity_poly.pdbx_seq_one_letter_code
_entity_poly.pdbx_strand_id
1 'polypeptide(L)'
;MAEHNLQNSLDDLATLISSRVVAQLSQPTNELSMTDARHILFHGKSPSWIKYYLIGKHPEILAENGGWITRPQGTGKPIKVINVLQAKQWLANAKIDWYSPEPITIVRRLSKKEGK
;
A
#
# COMPACT_ATOMS: atom_id res chain seq x y z
N MET A 1 -10.40 0.38 -51.34
CA MET A 1 -9.04 0.42 -50.74
C MET A 1 -8.98 1.19 -49.41
N ALA A 2 -9.87 2.14 -49.13
CA ALA A 2 -9.83 2.93 -47.88
C ALA A 2 -10.26 2.16 -46.61
N GLU A 3 -11.25 1.26 -46.70
CA GLU A 3 -11.79 0.52 -45.54
C GLU A 3 -10.79 -0.45 -44.92
N HIS A 4 -9.94 -1.06 -45.75
CA HIS A 4 -8.91 -1.99 -45.30
C HIS A 4 -7.83 -1.29 -44.45
N ASN A 5 -7.56 -0.01 -44.72
CA ASN A 5 -6.61 0.80 -43.96
C ASN A 5 -7.19 1.20 -42.59
N LEU A 6 -8.49 1.51 -42.55
CA LEU A 6 -9.19 1.84 -41.31
C LEU A 6 -9.21 0.64 -40.34
N GLN A 7 -9.45 -0.56 -40.86
CA GLN A 7 -9.51 -1.77 -40.05
C GLN A 7 -8.16 -2.14 -39.44
N ASN A 8 -7.06 -1.99 -40.20
CA ASN A 8 -5.70 -2.21 -39.69
C ASN A 8 -5.35 -1.21 -38.58
N SER A 9 -5.77 0.05 -38.71
CA SER A 9 -5.51 1.07 -37.68
C SER A 9 -6.26 0.81 -36.37
N LEU A 10 -7.47 0.24 -36.44
CA LEU A 10 -8.23 -0.17 -35.26
C LEU A 10 -7.60 -1.37 -34.55
N ASP A 11 -7.06 -2.33 -35.31
CA ASP A 11 -6.40 -3.51 -34.77
C ASP A 11 -5.07 -3.16 -34.07
N ASP A 12 -4.31 -2.23 -34.65
CA ASP A 12 -3.07 -1.70 -34.06
C ASP A 12 -3.34 -0.96 -32.74
N LEU A 13 -4.40 -0.14 -32.70
CA LEU A 13 -4.86 0.52 -31.48
C LEU A 13 -5.33 -0.49 -30.42
N ALA A 14 -6.10 -1.52 -30.81
CA ALA A 14 -6.53 -2.57 -29.90
C ALA A 14 -5.35 -3.34 -29.31
N THR A 15 -4.32 -3.60 -30.13
CA THR A 15 -3.09 -4.27 -29.72
C THR A 15 -2.28 -3.41 -28.75
N LEU A 16 -2.15 -2.10 -29.00
CA LEU A 16 -1.49 -1.14 -28.12
C LEU A 16 -2.22 -1.00 -26.78
N ILE A 17 -3.55 -0.90 -26.79
CA ILE A 17 -4.37 -0.82 -25.59
C ILE A 17 -4.24 -2.12 -24.79
N SER A 18 -4.36 -3.27 -25.43
CA SER A 18 -4.24 -4.59 -24.79
C SER A 18 -2.87 -4.75 -24.14
N SER A 19 -1.80 -4.38 -24.84
CA SER A 19 -0.43 -4.45 -24.32
C SER A 19 -0.23 -3.54 -23.12
N ARG A 20 -0.81 -2.33 -23.14
CA ARG A 20 -0.75 -1.39 -22.02
C ARG A 20 -1.57 -1.87 -20.81
N VAL A 21 -2.76 -2.39 -21.04
CA VAL A 21 -3.64 -2.94 -19.99
C VAL A 21 -3.01 -4.18 -19.38
N VAL A 22 -2.47 -5.09 -20.19
CA VAL A 22 -1.73 -6.27 -19.72
C VAL A 22 -0.46 -5.86 -18.98
N ALA A 23 0.28 -4.82 -19.40
CA ALA A 23 1.44 -4.32 -18.65
C ALA A 23 1.04 -3.68 -17.31
N GLN A 24 -0.11 -3.01 -17.23
CA GLN A 24 -0.62 -2.45 -15.98
C GLN A 24 -1.16 -3.52 -15.03
N LEU A 25 -1.81 -4.57 -15.56
CA LEU A 25 -2.42 -5.66 -14.79
C LEU A 25 -1.44 -6.80 -14.48
N SER A 26 -0.42 -7.01 -15.31
CA SER A 26 0.69 -7.97 -15.08
C SER A 26 1.82 -7.39 -14.24
N GLN A 27 1.59 -6.25 -13.58
CA GLN A 27 2.46 -5.91 -12.45
C GLN A 27 2.40 -7.11 -11.50
N PRO A 28 3.54 -7.72 -11.14
CA PRO A 28 3.53 -8.86 -10.24
C PRO A 28 2.70 -8.45 -9.03
N THR A 29 1.84 -9.34 -8.56
CA THR A 29 1.15 -9.23 -7.27
C THR A 29 2.23 -9.17 -6.19
N ASN A 30 2.82 -7.98 -6.05
CA ASN A 30 3.90 -7.68 -5.14
C ASN A 30 3.26 -7.40 -3.78
N GLU A 31 2.33 -8.27 -3.40
CA GLU A 31 1.68 -8.27 -2.11
C GLU A 31 2.72 -8.73 -1.10
N LEU A 32 3.06 -7.85 -0.19
CA LEU A 32 4.08 -8.11 0.81
C LEU A 32 3.41 -8.34 2.15
N SER A 33 3.77 -9.44 2.80
CA SER A 33 3.36 -9.69 4.18
C SER A 33 3.90 -8.57 5.09
N MET A 34 3.23 -8.28 6.21
CA MET A 34 3.75 -7.30 7.16
C MET A 34 5.17 -7.64 7.63
N THR A 35 5.48 -8.93 7.77
CA THR A 35 6.80 -9.40 8.22
C THR A 35 7.87 -9.00 7.21
N ASP A 36 7.67 -9.31 5.94
CA ASP A 36 8.62 -8.96 4.87
C ASP A 36 8.66 -7.44 4.65
N ALA A 37 7.50 -6.77 4.65
CA ALA A 37 7.39 -5.33 4.51
C ALA A 37 8.14 -4.57 5.61
N ARG A 38 8.17 -5.09 6.83
CA ARG A 38 8.98 -4.51 7.90
C ARG A 38 10.45 -4.47 7.55
N HIS A 39 10.98 -5.56 7.03
CA HIS A 39 12.40 -5.68 6.74
C HIS A 39 12.79 -4.92 5.46
N ILE A 40 11.92 -4.92 4.46
CA ILE A 40 12.20 -4.36 3.14
C ILE A 40 11.84 -2.87 3.04
N LEU A 41 10.71 -2.45 3.62
CA LEU A 41 10.14 -1.10 3.43
C LEU A 41 10.21 -0.24 4.68
N PHE A 42 10.08 -0.84 5.87
CA PHE A 42 9.96 -0.08 7.13
C PHE A 42 11.22 -0.15 8.00
N HIS A 43 12.38 -0.47 7.43
CA HIS A 43 13.68 -0.48 8.15
C HIS A 43 13.65 -1.28 9.49
N GLY A 44 12.90 -2.37 9.54
CA GLY A 44 12.74 -3.23 10.72
C GLY A 44 11.76 -2.72 11.79
N LYS A 45 11.13 -1.55 11.60
CA LYS A 45 10.23 -0.93 12.61
C LYS A 45 9.07 -1.84 13.00
N SER A 46 8.66 -1.78 14.27
CA SER A 46 7.60 -2.62 14.80
C SER A 46 6.23 -2.33 14.20
N PRO A 47 5.29 -3.31 14.25
CA PRO A 47 3.93 -3.11 13.75
C PRO A 47 3.22 -1.94 14.44
N SER A 48 3.48 -1.74 15.75
CA SER A 48 2.93 -0.62 16.51
C SER A 48 3.43 0.73 16.02
N TRP A 49 4.71 0.82 15.68
CA TRP A 49 5.31 2.02 15.09
C TRP A 49 4.65 2.35 13.75
N ILE A 50 4.49 1.35 12.88
CA ILE A 50 3.86 1.52 11.56
C ILE A 50 2.39 1.93 11.71
N LYS A 51 1.64 1.30 12.62
CA LYS A 51 0.25 1.69 12.89
C LYS A 51 0.13 3.14 13.36
N TYR A 52 1.04 3.60 14.21
CA TYR A 52 0.96 4.94 14.79
C TYR A 52 1.46 6.02 13.83
N TYR A 53 2.69 5.87 13.32
CA TYR A 53 3.37 6.91 12.53
C TYR A 53 3.02 6.90 11.05
N LEU A 54 2.63 5.75 10.49
CA LEU A 54 2.19 5.68 9.10
C LEU A 54 0.66 5.72 9.05
N ILE A 55 -0.01 4.69 9.55
CA ILE A 55 -1.48 4.57 9.39
C ILE A 55 -2.23 5.67 10.17
N GLY A 56 -1.78 5.99 11.39
CA GLY A 56 -2.42 6.99 12.24
C GLY A 56 -2.24 8.42 11.75
N LYS A 57 -1.09 8.74 11.13
CA LYS A 57 -0.80 10.09 10.62
C LYS A 57 -1.19 10.28 9.15
N HIS A 58 -1.21 9.20 8.38
CA HIS A 58 -1.43 9.21 6.94
C HIS A 58 -2.54 8.22 6.57
N PRO A 59 -3.83 8.52 6.82
CA PRO A 59 -4.90 7.62 6.43
C PRO A 59 -5.00 7.40 4.90
N GLU A 60 -4.40 8.28 4.07
CA GLU A 60 -4.37 8.19 2.61
C GLU A 60 -3.63 6.96 2.07
N ILE A 61 -2.72 6.38 2.87
CA ILE A 61 -1.99 5.17 2.46
C ILE A 61 -2.86 3.92 2.55
N LEU A 62 -4.02 3.99 3.21
CA LEU A 62 -4.92 2.86 3.31
C LEU A 62 -5.55 2.52 1.96
N ALA A 63 -5.63 1.23 1.65
CA ALA A 63 -6.24 0.71 0.43
C ALA A 63 -7.69 1.16 0.24
N GLU A 64 -8.44 1.39 1.33
CA GLU A 64 -9.80 1.94 1.28
C GLU A 64 -9.86 3.36 0.70
N ASN A 65 -8.75 4.10 0.77
CA ASN A 65 -8.61 5.47 0.26
C ASN A 65 -7.81 5.54 -1.04
N GLY A 66 -7.57 4.41 -1.72
CA GLY A 66 -6.72 4.34 -2.92
C GLY A 66 -5.22 4.22 -2.63
N GLY A 67 -4.86 3.96 -1.38
CA GLY A 67 -3.49 3.70 -0.98
C GLY A 67 -3.03 2.26 -1.20
N TRP A 68 -1.93 1.89 -0.54
CA TRP A 68 -1.16 0.67 -0.82
C TRP A 68 -1.04 -0.29 0.37
N ILE A 69 -1.63 0.02 1.52
CA ILE A 69 -1.60 -0.84 2.71
C ILE A 69 -3.02 -1.16 3.21
N THR A 70 -3.25 -2.39 3.65
CA THR A 70 -4.55 -2.77 4.22
C THR A 70 -4.73 -2.25 5.64
N ARG A 71 -5.99 -1.93 6.01
CA ARG A 71 -6.31 -1.50 7.37
C ARG A 71 -6.05 -2.63 8.38
N PRO A 72 -5.51 -2.33 9.58
CA PRO A 72 -5.50 -3.28 10.68
C PRO A 72 -6.92 -3.55 11.18
N GLN A 73 -7.58 -4.57 10.64
CA GLN A 73 -8.95 -4.91 11.00
C GLN A 73 -8.97 -6.06 12.04
N GLY A 74 -9.13 -5.71 13.31
CA GLY A 74 -9.40 -6.65 14.41
C GLY A 74 -8.36 -7.76 14.61
N THR A 75 -8.66 -8.70 15.53
CA THR A 75 -7.86 -9.91 15.74
C THR A 75 -8.04 -10.87 14.57
N GLY A 76 -6.96 -11.17 13.84
CA GLY A 76 -6.92 -12.25 12.84
C GLY A 76 -6.64 -11.82 11.40
N LYS A 77 -6.75 -10.52 11.05
CA LYS A 77 -6.37 -10.03 9.72
C LYS A 77 -5.06 -9.25 9.78
N PRO A 78 -3.94 -9.84 9.32
CA PRO A 78 -2.66 -9.13 9.30
C PRO A 78 -2.71 -7.97 8.30
N ILE A 79 -2.04 -6.88 8.63
CA ILE A 79 -1.76 -5.81 7.68
C ILE A 79 -0.96 -6.40 6.52
N LYS A 80 -1.26 -5.98 5.29
CA LYS A 80 -0.52 -6.38 4.09
C LYS A 80 -0.27 -5.15 3.23
N VAL A 81 0.88 -5.11 2.58
CA VAL A 81 1.15 -4.13 1.53
C VAL A 81 0.65 -4.73 0.23
N ILE A 82 -0.36 -4.11 -0.38
CA ILE A 82 -0.97 -4.60 -1.62
C ILE A 82 -0.22 -4.13 -2.87
N ASN A 83 0.52 -3.02 -2.75
CA ASN A 83 1.31 -2.46 -3.86
C ASN A 83 2.66 -1.93 -3.35
N VAL A 84 3.71 -2.75 -3.48
CA VAL A 84 5.07 -2.38 -3.04
C VAL A 84 5.66 -1.23 -3.86
N LEU A 85 5.33 -1.10 -5.14
CA LEU A 85 5.88 -0.01 -5.96
C LEU A 85 5.35 1.34 -5.49
N GLN A 86 4.04 1.43 -5.32
CA GLN A 86 3.38 2.61 -4.77
C GLN A 86 3.86 2.89 -3.33
N ALA A 87 4.06 1.84 -2.53
CA ALA A 87 4.64 1.99 -1.20
C ALA A 87 6.03 2.64 -1.23
N LYS A 88 6.94 2.13 -2.06
CA LYS A 88 8.30 2.69 -2.21
C LYS A 88 8.27 4.15 -2.68
N GLN A 89 7.45 4.46 -3.67
CA GLN A 89 7.30 5.82 -4.18
C GLN A 89 6.75 6.76 -3.10
N TRP A 90 5.75 6.31 -2.35
CA TRP A 90 5.18 7.11 -1.28
C TRP A 90 6.20 7.31 -0.15
N LEU A 91 6.87 6.25 0.30
CA LEU A 91 7.90 6.33 1.35
C LEU A 91 9.10 7.21 0.96
N ALA A 92 9.48 7.23 -0.31
CA ALA A 92 10.57 8.09 -0.80
C ALA A 92 10.19 9.59 -0.78
N ASN A 93 8.91 9.91 -0.96
CA ASN A 93 8.41 11.29 -0.97
C ASN A 93 7.89 11.74 0.41
N ALA A 94 7.48 10.79 1.25
CA ALA A 94 6.94 11.08 2.55
C ALA A 94 8.06 11.52 3.50
N LYS A 95 7.86 12.67 4.16
CA LYS A 95 8.76 13.20 5.18
C LYS A 95 8.56 12.45 6.50
N ILE A 96 8.91 11.17 6.51
CA ILE A 96 8.77 10.30 7.67
C ILE A 96 10.00 10.43 8.54
N ASP A 97 9.79 10.71 9.82
CA ASP A 97 10.86 10.66 10.81
C ASP A 97 11.09 9.20 11.25
N TRP A 98 12.05 8.53 10.59
CA TRP A 98 12.39 7.13 10.87
C TRP A 98 13.13 6.93 12.20
N TYR A 99 13.65 8.00 12.82
CA TYR A 99 14.37 7.93 14.09
C TYR A 99 13.45 8.07 15.30
N SER A 100 12.18 8.40 15.06
CA SER A 100 11.19 8.54 16.12
C SER A 100 11.08 7.27 16.99
N PRO A 101 11.07 7.43 18.33
CA PRO A 101 11.01 6.31 19.25
C PRO A 101 9.73 5.50 19.04
N GLU A 102 9.79 4.22 19.40
CA GLU A 102 8.59 3.39 19.42
C GLU A 102 7.53 4.07 20.26
N PRO A 103 6.30 4.20 19.75
CA PRO A 103 5.23 4.77 20.54
C PRO A 103 5.09 3.85 21.75
N ILE A 104 5.48 4.34 22.94
CA ILE A 104 5.27 3.62 24.19
C ILE A 104 3.79 3.35 24.20
N THR A 105 3.43 2.09 24.01
CA THR A 105 2.04 1.67 23.93
C THR A 105 1.45 1.91 25.31
N ILE A 106 0.86 3.09 25.52
CA ILE A 106 -0.09 3.38 26.59
C ILE A 106 -1.39 2.61 26.26
N VAL A 107 -1.28 1.34 25.90
CA VAL A 107 -2.40 0.49 25.47
C VAL A 107 -3.02 -0.18 26.70
N ARG A 108 -2.76 0.33 27.91
CA ARG A 108 -3.35 -0.21 29.15
C ARG A 108 -3.93 0.81 30.13
N ARG A 109 -3.83 2.13 29.88
CA ARG A 109 -4.36 3.15 30.81
C ARG A 109 -5.63 3.89 30.36
N LEU A 110 -5.99 3.86 29.07
CA LEU A 110 -7.21 4.53 28.59
C LEU A 110 -8.43 3.61 28.57
N SER A 111 -8.25 2.30 28.38
CA SER A 111 -9.37 1.32 28.37
C SER A 111 -9.86 0.89 29.77
N LYS A 112 -9.32 1.47 30.86
CA LYS A 112 -9.71 1.12 32.25
C LYS A 112 -10.34 2.30 33.02
N LYS A 113 -10.50 3.48 32.40
CA LYS A 113 -11.14 4.64 33.05
C LYS A 113 -12.55 4.98 32.55
N GLU A 114 -13.03 4.31 31.50
CA GLU A 114 -14.39 4.49 30.94
C GLU A 114 -15.29 3.26 31.26
N GLY A 115 -15.07 2.62 32.41
CA GLY A 115 -15.74 1.37 32.74
C GLY A 115 -15.53 0.95 34.18
N LYS A 116 -16.03 1.79 35.10
CA LYS A 116 -16.65 1.46 36.39
C LYS A 116 -16.31 2.48 37.47
#